data_AF-A0AAV3P404-F1
#
_entry.id   AF-A0AAV3P404-F1
#
_cell.length_a   1.000
_cell.length_b   1.000
_cell.length_c   1.000
_cell.angle_alpha   90.00
_cell.angle_beta   90.00
_cell.angle_gamma   90.00
#
_symmetry.space_group_name_H-M   'P 1'
#
loop_
_entity.id
_entity.type
_entity.pdbx_description
1 polymer ?
#
loop_
_entity_poly.entity_id
_entity_poly.type
_entity_poly.pdbx_seq_one_letter_code
_entity_poly.pdbx_strand_id
1 'polypeptide(L)'
;MQPWEKLAFFAGSMNSPVREKLLQAWGNDSEVSVSSGRLKTPYDQALLSSRFCLHVKGFEVNTARIGDALYYGCVPVIIANHYDLPFADILNWKSFSVVVATLDIPSLKKVLQSISLNEYVGLQKNVLEVRKHFQWHLDPLDYDAFHMVMYELWLRRSSVGVLGDF
;
A
#
# COMPACT_ATOMS: atom_id res chain seq x y z
N MET A 1 -1.44 22.59 12.79
CA MET A 1 -1.94 21.44 13.59
C MET A 1 -1.83 20.22 12.69
N GLN A 2 -1.11 19.17 13.07
CA GLN A 2 -1.02 17.96 12.24
C GLN A 2 -2.37 17.23 12.29
N PRO A 3 -2.99 16.88 11.14
CA PRO A 3 -4.33 16.29 11.10
C PRO A 3 -4.38 14.79 11.42
N TRP A 4 -3.24 14.12 11.53
CA TRP A 4 -3.13 12.68 11.79
C TRP A 4 -2.75 12.39 13.25
N GLU A 5 -3.28 11.30 13.80
CA GLU A 5 -2.95 10.80 15.14
C GLU A 5 -1.70 9.92 15.14
N LYS A 6 -1.48 9.19 14.04
CA LYS A 6 -0.34 8.28 13.85
C LYS A 6 0.48 8.68 12.64
N LEU A 7 1.80 8.54 12.74
CA LEU A 7 2.71 8.70 11.60
C LEU A 7 2.53 7.57 10.61
N ALA A 8 2.48 6.33 11.09
CA ALA A 8 2.32 5.17 10.24
C ALA A 8 1.51 4.06 10.91
N PHE A 9 0.78 3.28 10.12
CA PHE A 9 -0.05 2.20 10.61
C PHE A 9 0.12 0.90 9.83
N PHE A 10 0.16 -0.21 10.55
CA PHE A 10 0.08 -1.57 10.05
C PHE A 10 -0.81 -2.42 10.95
N ALA A 11 -1.70 -3.20 10.34
CA ALA A 11 -2.39 -4.30 11.01
C ALA A 11 -2.41 -5.54 10.12
N GLY A 12 -2.08 -6.68 10.71
CA GLY A 12 -2.14 -7.96 9.99
C GLY A 12 -1.48 -9.09 10.76
N SER A 13 -1.65 -10.32 10.27
CA SER A 13 -0.98 -11.50 10.81
C SER A 13 0.54 -11.39 10.64
N MET A 14 1.29 -11.85 11.64
CA MET A 14 2.76 -11.99 11.61
C MET A 14 3.14 -13.26 10.87
N ASN A 15 2.73 -13.35 9.61
CA ASN A 15 2.96 -14.49 8.74
C ASN A 15 4.12 -14.21 7.76
N SER A 16 5.18 -13.53 8.20
CA SER A 16 6.41 -13.42 7.42
C SER A 16 7.54 -12.85 8.29
N PRO A 17 8.81 -13.19 7.99
CA PRO A 17 9.96 -12.61 8.69
C PRO A 17 10.00 -11.08 8.64
N VAL A 18 9.52 -10.49 7.55
CA VAL A 18 9.50 -9.02 7.38
C VAL A 18 8.51 -8.36 8.33
N ARG A 19 7.33 -8.95 8.53
CA ARG A 19 6.33 -8.44 9.48
C ARG A 19 6.77 -8.61 10.92
N GLU A 20 7.39 -9.75 11.24
CA GLU A 20 7.98 -9.97 12.56
C GLU A 20 9.06 -8.93 12.85
N LYS A 21 9.95 -8.66 11.88
CA LYS A 21 10.97 -7.59 12.00
C LYS A 21 10.33 -6.21 12.18
N LEU A 22 9.24 -5.92 11.46
CA LEU A 22 8.49 -4.67 11.64
C LEU A 22 7.91 -4.56 13.06
N LEU A 23 7.28 -5.62 13.56
CA LEU A 23 6.69 -5.64 14.90
C LEU A 23 7.77 -5.54 15.99
N GLN A 24 8.90 -6.23 15.84
CA GLN A 24 10.03 -6.14 16.75
C GLN A 24 10.61 -4.72 16.81
N ALA A 25 10.72 -4.05 15.65
CA ALA A 25 11.26 -2.70 15.58
C ALA A 25 10.30 -1.62 16.11
N TRP A 26 8.99 -1.75 15.88
CA TRP A 26 8.02 -0.66 16.07
C TRP A 26 6.79 -1.00 16.93
N GLY A 27 6.68 -2.21 17.46
CA GLY A 27 5.50 -2.64 18.23
C GLY A 27 5.22 -1.85 19.51
N ASN A 28 6.23 -1.15 20.04
CA ASN A 28 6.14 -0.33 21.26
C ASN A 28 6.22 1.19 20.97
N ASP A 29 6.21 1.60 19.70
CA ASP A 29 6.34 3.01 19.33
C ASP A 29 4.99 3.76 19.45
N SER A 30 5.04 5.04 19.82
CA SER A 30 3.84 5.85 20.03
C SER A 30 3.23 6.41 18.74
N GLU A 31 4.04 6.63 17.70
CA GLU A 31 3.63 7.24 16.42
C GLU A 31 3.48 6.19 15.30
N VAL A 32 4.27 5.11 15.34
CA VAL A 32 4.18 3.99 14.41
C VAL A 32 3.37 2.87 15.07
N SER A 33 2.13 2.68 14.61
CA SER A 33 1.25 1.66 15.15
C SER A 33 1.36 0.36 14.35
N VAL A 34 1.93 -0.68 14.96
CA VAL A 34 2.03 -2.02 14.37
C VAL A 34 1.25 -2.99 15.25
N SER A 35 0.22 -3.63 14.69
CA SER A 35 -0.63 -4.56 15.42
C SER A 35 -0.70 -5.94 14.77
N SER A 36 -0.44 -6.97 15.57
CA SER A 36 -0.61 -8.38 15.24
C SER A 36 -1.84 -8.96 15.95
N GLY A 37 -3.05 -8.60 15.53
CA GLY A 37 -4.28 -9.13 16.11
C GLY A 37 -5.43 -8.14 16.13
N ARG A 38 -6.35 -8.34 17.08
CA ARG A 38 -7.54 -7.50 17.23
C ARG A 38 -7.14 -6.06 17.56
N LEU A 39 -7.57 -5.14 16.72
CA LEU A 39 -7.34 -3.71 16.92
C LEU A 39 -8.25 -3.18 18.03
N LYS A 40 -7.71 -2.23 18.80
CA LYS A 40 -8.50 -1.45 19.78
C LYS A 40 -9.37 -0.41 19.08
N THR A 41 -8.85 0.19 18.01
CA THR A 41 -9.55 1.13 17.15
C THR A 41 -10.12 0.39 15.93
N PRO A 42 -11.32 0.75 15.43
CA PRO A 42 -11.82 0.27 14.14
C PRO A 42 -10.78 0.43 13.03
N TYR A 43 -10.70 -0.55 12.12
CA TYR A 43 -9.65 -0.62 11.10
C TYR A 43 -9.68 0.58 10.14
N ASP A 44 -10.88 0.95 9.70
CA ASP A 44 -11.18 2.12 8.88
C ASP A 44 -10.75 3.43 9.58
N GLN A 45 -11.08 3.59 10.86
CA GLN A 45 -10.66 4.76 11.63
C GLN A 45 -9.14 4.81 11.79
N ALA A 46 -8.48 3.67 11.99
CA ALA A 46 -7.02 3.61 12.06
C ALA A 46 -6.35 4.00 10.74
N LEU A 47 -6.93 3.63 9.60
CA LEU A 47 -6.46 4.09 8.28
C LEU A 47 -6.65 5.60 8.11
N LEU A 48 -7.83 6.13 8.45
CA LEU A 48 -8.16 7.55 8.33
C LEU A 48 -7.32 8.45 9.25
N SER A 49 -6.97 7.97 10.45
CA SER A 49 -6.19 8.75 11.42
C SER A 49 -4.68 8.59 11.27
N SER A 50 -4.22 7.84 10.26
CA SER A 50 -2.80 7.61 9.99
C SER A 50 -2.32 8.40 8.78
N ARG A 51 -1.13 9.01 8.89
CA ARG A 51 -0.50 9.71 7.77
C ARG A 51 -0.11 8.73 6.66
N PHE A 52 0.53 7.63 7.04
CA PHE A 52 1.03 6.60 6.13
C PHE A 52 0.49 5.21 6.50
N CYS A 53 0.27 4.36 5.51
CA CYS A 53 -0.21 2.99 5.70
C CYS A 53 0.82 2.00 5.16
N LEU A 54 1.35 1.15 6.04
CA LEU A 54 2.43 0.24 5.69
C LEU A 54 1.88 -0.98 4.96
N HIS A 55 2.43 -1.25 3.78
CA HIS A 55 2.19 -2.46 3.01
C HIS A 55 3.43 -3.35 3.08
N VAL A 56 3.38 -4.28 4.02
CA VAL A 56 4.44 -5.27 4.23
C VAL A 56 4.06 -6.57 3.57
N LYS A 57 4.95 -7.09 2.73
CA LYS A 57 4.80 -8.41 2.10
C LYS A 57 4.58 -9.48 3.19
N GLY A 58 3.58 -10.34 2.98
CA GLY A 58 3.37 -11.55 3.78
C GLY A 58 3.63 -12.80 2.93
N PHE A 59 3.21 -13.97 3.40
CA PHE A 59 3.19 -15.18 2.55
C PHE A 59 2.14 -15.10 1.42
N GLU A 60 1.03 -14.39 1.64
CA GLU A 60 0.01 -14.18 0.64
C GLU A 60 0.32 -12.93 -0.21
N VAL A 61 0.23 -13.08 -1.52
CA VAL A 61 0.46 -12.02 -2.52
C VAL A 61 -0.69 -11.01 -2.59
N ASN A 62 -1.92 -11.44 -2.30
CA ASN A 62 -3.12 -10.60 -2.45
C ASN A 62 -3.70 -10.27 -1.09
N THR A 63 -3.46 -9.06 -0.61
CA THR A 63 -4.22 -8.53 0.52
C THR A 63 -4.87 -7.23 0.14
N ALA A 64 -6.16 -7.12 0.47
CA ALA A 64 -7.01 -5.95 0.22
C ALA A 64 -6.44 -4.64 0.79
N ARG A 65 -5.44 -4.70 1.67
CA ARG A 65 -4.79 -3.56 2.34
C ARG A 65 -4.45 -2.41 1.39
N ILE A 66 -3.88 -2.69 0.22
CA ILE A 66 -3.57 -1.62 -0.76
C ILE A 66 -4.87 -0.90 -1.16
N GLY A 67 -5.90 -1.66 -1.53
CA GLY A 67 -7.22 -1.11 -1.84
C GLY A 67 -7.80 -0.31 -0.67
N ASP A 68 -7.70 -0.82 0.56
CA ASP A 68 -8.19 -0.12 1.75
C ASP A 68 -7.45 1.21 1.98
N ALA A 69 -6.12 1.21 1.90
CA ALA A 69 -5.32 2.43 2.07
C ALA A 69 -5.68 3.48 1.01
N LEU A 70 -5.80 3.07 -0.25
CA LEU A 70 -6.22 3.96 -1.34
C LEU A 70 -7.66 4.45 -1.13
N TYR A 71 -8.56 3.57 -0.70
CA TYR A 71 -9.96 3.91 -0.43
C TYR A 71 -10.10 4.96 0.68
N TYR A 72 -9.34 4.82 1.76
CA TYR A 72 -9.35 5.78 2.87
C TYR A 72 -8.39 6.96 2.71
N GLY A 73 -7.71 7.08 1.55
CA GLY A 73 -6.82 8.21 1.27
C GLY A 73 -5.51 8.20 2.08
N CYS A 74 -5.11 7.05 2.61
CA CYS A 74 -3.88 6.88 3.35
C CYS A 74 -2.72 6.57 2.40
N VAL A 75 -1.60 7.29 2.53
CA VAL A 75 -0.47 7.12 1.59
C VAL A 75 0.22 5.76 1.82
N PRO A 76 0.22 4.86 0.82
CA PRO A 76 0.84 3.55 0.95
C PRO A 76 2.37 3.65 1.07
N VAL A 77 2.93 2.91 2.02
CA VAL A 77 4.38 2.70 2.18
C VAL A 77 4.69 1.24 1.88
N ILE A 78 5.29 0.99 0.72
CA ILE A 78 5.61 -0.35 0.25
C ILE A 78 6.93 -0.79 0.90
N ILE A 79 6.88 -1.77 1.79
CA ILE A 79 8.05 -2.36 2.45
C ILE A 79 8.33 -3.72 1.82
N ALA A 80 9.22 -3.73 0.83
CA ALA A 80 9.64 -4.93 0.11
C ALA A 80 10.93 -4.68 -0.68
N ASN A 81 11.65 -5.76 -1.04
CA ASN A 81 12.84 -5.67 -1.92
C ASN A 81 12.47 -5.79 -3.40
N HIS A 82 11.54 -6.68 -3.72
CA HIS A 82 10.95 -6.87 -5.05
C HIS A 82 9.46 -7.14 -4.86
N TYR A 83 8.61 -6.26 -5.39
CA TYR A 83 7.17 -6.34 -5.23
C TYR A 83 6.50 -5.93 -6.53
N ASP A 84 5.81 -6.88 -7.14
CA ASP A 84 4.97 -6.63 -8.31
C ASP A 84 3.68 -5.97 -7.83
N LEU A 85 3.65 -4.65 -7.94
CA LEU A 85 2.50 -3.85 -7.54
C LEU A 85 1.39 -3.98 -8.59
N PRO A 86 0.11 -3.99 -8.17
CA PRO A 86 -1.00 -4.05 -9.12
C PRO A 86 -0.95 -2.83 -10.06
N PHE A 87 -1.15 -3.10 -11.35
CA PHE A 87 -1.14 -2.09 -12.40
C PHE A 87 0.19 -1.32 -12.51
N ALA A 88 1.33 -1.89 -12.09
CA ALA A 88 2.63 -1.20 -12.14
C ALA A 88 3.07 -0.80 -13.56
N ASP A 89 2.58 -1.50 -14.59
CA ASP A 89 2.82 -1.16 -16.00
C ASP A 89 1.96 0.02 -16.49
N ILE A 90 0.95 0.42 -15.72
CA ILE A 90 -0.05 1.44 -16.09
C ILE A 90 0.08 2.67 -15.17
N LEU A 91 0.26 2.46 -13.86
CA LEU A 91 0.28 3.49 -12.85
C LEU A 91 1.71 3.74 -12.34
N ASN A 92 2.10 5.01 -12.30
CA ASN A 92 3.36 5.39 -11.68
C ASN A 92 3.24 5.39 -10.14
N TRP A 93 3.52 4.26 -9.51
CA TRP A 93 3.48 4.08 -8.06
C TRP A 93 4.33 5.10 -7.28
N LYS A 94 5.44 5.59 -7.84
CA LYS A 94 6.27 6.61 -7.18
C LYS A 94 5.56 7.95 -6.99
N SER A 95 4.46 8.20 -7.72
CA SER A 95 3.69 9.44 -7.61
C SER A 95 2.70 9.46 -6.44
N PHE A 96 2.36 8.31 -5.86
CA PHE A 96 1.36 8.20 -4.79
C PHE A 96 1.75 7.24 -3.65
N SER A 97 2.98 6.72 -3.64
CA SER A 97 3.47 5.81 -2.61
C SER A 97 4.90 6.13 -2.22
N VAL A 98 5.33 5.59 -1.08
CA VAL A 98 6.71 5.61 -0.62
C VAL A 98 7.23 4.18 -0.65
N VAL A 99 8.44 3.96 -1.17
CA VAL A 99 9.08 2.64 -1.17
C VAL A 99 10.20 2.62 -0.15
N VAL A 100 10.19 1.64 0.75
CA VAL A 100 11.22 1.46 1.79
C VAL A 100 11.76 0.04 1.68
N ALA A 101 13.08 -0.10 1.60
CA ALA A 101 13.69 -1.42 1.56
C ALA A 101 13.49 -2.16 2.89
N THR A 102 13.42 -3.49 2.86
CA THR A 102 13.25 -4.31 4.07
C THR A 102 14.39 -4.11 5.08
N LEU A 103 15.58 -3.77 4.59
CA LEU A 103 16.75 -3.48 5.41
C LEU A 103 16.58 -2.18 6.20
N ASP A 104 15.83 -1.21 5.66
CA ASP A 104 15.63 0.12 6.22
C ASP A 104 14.45 0.21 7.21
N ILE A 105 13.80 -0.91 7.55
CA ILE A 105 12.76 -0.97 8.59
C ILE A 105 13.19 -0.26 9.89
N PRO A 106 14.42 -0.41 10.42
CA PRO A 106 14.85 0.33 11.62
C PRO A 106 14.90 1.85 11.44
N SER A 107 15.02 2.33 10.21
CA SER A 107 15.05 3.75 9.85
C SER A 107 13.70 4.28 9.35
N LEU A 108 12.63 3.45 9.38
CA LEU A 108 11.32 3.76 8.80
C LEU A 108 10.78 5.11 9.25
N LYS A 109 10.74 5.37 10.57
CA LYS A 109 10.26 6.65 11.11
C LYS A 109 11.04 7.85 10.55
N LYS A 110 12.37 7.75 10.47
CA LYS A 110 13.24 8.81 9.93
C LYS A 110 12.93 9.08 8.45
N VAL A 111 12.76 8.03 7.64
CA VAL A 111 12.38 8.16 6.23
C VAL A 111 11.04 8.89 6.10
N LEU A 112 10.01 8.44 6.82
CA LEU A 112 8.67 9.04 6.75
C LEU A 112 8.61 10.47 7.29
N GLN A 113 9.42 10.80 8.30
CA GLN A 113 9.53 12.15 8.84
C GLN A 113 10.32 13.10 7.92
N SER A 114 11.23 12.58 7.09
CA SER A 114 11.95 13.41 6.10
C SER A 114 11.06 13.91 4.96
N ILE A 115 9.91 13.27 4.73
CA ILE A 115 8.94 13.70 3.72
C ILE A 115 8.25 14.97 4.21
N SER A 116 8.43 16.05 3.46
CA SER A 116 7.82 17.34 3.77
C SER A 116 6.29 17.28 3.72
N LEU A 117 5.62 18.22 4.38
CA LEU A 117 4.16 18.31 4.33
C LEU A 117 3.66 18.51 2.88
N ASN A 118 4.34 19.34 2.09
CA ASN A 118 3.95 19.62 0.70
C ASN A 118 4.07 18.37 -0.18
N GLU A 119 5.16 17.62 -0.02
CA GLU A 119 5.36 16.35 -0.73
C GLU A 119 4.29 15.33 -0.34
N TYR A 120 3.99 15.22 0.96
CA TYR A 120 2.93 14.36 1.45
C TYR A 120 1.56 14.72 0.88
N VAL A 121 1.19 16.00 0.84
CA VAL A 121 -0.08 16.46 0.25
C VAL A 121 -0.15 16.10 -1.23
N GLY A 122 0.97 16.19 -1.96
CA GLY A 122 1.07 15.72 -3.34
C GLY A 122 0.81 14.22 -3.48
N LEU A 123 1.47 13.40 -2.66
CA LEU A 123 1.26 11.95 -2.62
C LEU A 123 -0.20 11.61 -2.31
N GLN A 124 -0.77 12.22 -1.27
CA GLN A 124 -2.15 11.97 -0.84
C GLN A 124 -3.18 12.39 -1.90
N LYS A 125 -2.97 13.53 -2.57
CA LYS A 125 -3.83 13.94 -3.69
C LYS A 125 -3.81 12.87 -4.78
N ASN A 126 -2.62 12.39 -5.15
CA ASN A 126 -2.50 11.35 -6.18
C ASN A 126 -3.11 10.02 -5.73
N VAL A 127 -3.05 9.66 -4.44
CA VAL A 127 -3.77 8.51 -3.88
C VAL A 127 -5.27 8.62 -4.17
N LEU A 128 -5.86 9.78 -3.91
CA LEU A 128 -7.30 9.99 -4.14
C LEU A 128 -7.67 9.94 -5.63
N GLU A 129 -6.79 10.44 -6.52
CA GLU A 129 -6.98 10.35 -7.97
C GLU A 129 -6.93 8.90 -8.47
N VAL A 130 -5.96 8.11 -8.01
CA VAL A 130 -5.82 6.71 -8.46
C VAL A 130 -6.81 5.75 -7.79
N ARG A 131 -7.43 6.15 -6.67
CA ARG A 131 -8.38 5.33 -5.91
C ARG A 131 -9.46 4.69 -6.78
N LYS A 132 -9.97 5.39 -7.80
CA LYS A 132 -11.01 4.87 -8.71
C LYS A 132 -10.56 3.61 -9.48
N HIS A 133 -9.27 3.51 -9.79
CA HIS A 133 -8.67 2.39 -10.51
C HIS A 133 -8.64 1.08 -9.70
N PHE A 134 -8.90 1.17 -8.40
CA PHE A 134 -8.92 0.03 -7.48
C PHE A 134 -10.34 -0.29 -6.96
N GLN A 135 -11.37 0.37 -7.50
CA GLN A 135 -12.76 0.12 -7.13
C GLN A 135 -13.42 -0.81 -8.14
N TRP A 136 -14.13 -1.82 -7.64
CA TRP A 136 -14.93 -2.73 -8.46
C TRP A 136 -16.40 -2.29 -8.42
N HIS A 137 -17.00 -2.09 -9.60
CA HIS A 137 -18.42 -1.77 -9.73
C HIS A 137 -19.17 -2.97 -10.32
N LEU A 138 -20.48 -3.08 -10.02
CA LEU A 138 -21.32 -4.14 -10.59
C LEU A 138 -21.45 -3.96 -12.11
N ASP A 139 -21.75 -2.73 -12.53
CA ASP A 139 -21.67 -2.28 -13.91
C ASP A 139 -20.34 -1.54 -14.08
N PRO A 140 -19.42 -2.02 -14.94
CA PRO A 140 -18.09 -1.42 -15.06
C PRO A 140 -18.14 0.06 -15.43
N LEU A 141 -17.36 0.87 -14.72
CA LEU A 141 -17.18 2.30 -15.00
C LEU A 141 -15.82 2.54 -15.65
N ASP A 142 -15.72 3.61 -16.44
CA ASP A 142 -14.46 3.98 -17.10
C ASP A 142 -13.29 4.03 -16.10
N TYR A 143 -12.22 3.32 -16.46
CA TYR A 143 -10.98 3.21 -15.69
C TYR A 143 -11.11 2.57 -14.30
N ASP A 144 -12.19 1.87 -14.00
CA ASP A 144 -12.32 1.12 -12.75
C ASP A 144 -11.44 -0.14 -12.72
N ALA A 145 -11.48 -0.89 -11.62
CA ALA A 145 -10.64 -2.08 -11.46
C ALA A 145 -10.84 -3.13 -12.57
N PHE A 146 -12.07 -3.27 -13.11
CA PHE A 146 -12.33 -4.17 -14.22
C PHE A 146 -11.55 -3.72 -15.46
N HIS A 147 -11.69 -2.47 -15.87
CA HIS A 147 -10.99 -1.94 -17.05
C HIS A 147 -9.47 -1.93 -16.87
N MET A 148 -8.97 -1.63 -15.67
CA MET A 148 -7.55 -1.66 -15.36
C MET A 148 -6.96 -3.05 -15.52
N VAL A 149 -7.65 -4.09 -15.02
CA VAL A 149 -7.26 -5.49 -15.21
C VAL A 149 -7.27 -5.88 -16.69
N MET A 150 -8.35 -5.54 -17.42
CA MET A 150 -8.44 -5.84 -18.85
C MET A 150 -7.32 -5.17 -19.66
N TYR A 151 -6.96 -3.94 -19.31
CA TYR A 151 -5.88 -3.21 -19.95
C TYR A 151 -4.50 -3.80 -19.62
N GLU A 152 -4.25 -4.18 -18.36
CA GLU A 152 -3.00 -4.84 -17.95
C GLU A 152 -2.81 -6.19 -18.68
N LEU A 153 -3.88 -6.99 -18.78
CA LEU A 153 -3.87 -8.24 -19.55
C LEU A 153 -3.58 -7.99 -21.03
N TRP A 154 -4.19 -6.97 -21.62
CA TRP A 154 -3.94 -6.61 -23.01
C TRP A 154 -2.48 -6.17 -23.25
N LEU A 155 -1.88 -5.40 -22.33
CA LEU A 155 -0.47 -5.01 -22.40
C LEU A 155 0.46 -6.24 -22.36
N ARG A 156 0.08 -7.26 -21.57
CA ARG A 156 0.87 -8.50 -21.39
C ARG A 156 0.51 -9.63 -22.36
N ARG A 157 -0.33 -9.38 -23.37
CA ARG A 157 -0.80 -10.39 -24.34
C ARG A 157 0.32 -11.14 -25.06
N SER A 158 1.49 -10.52 -25.22
CA SER A 158 2.65 -11.11 -25.90
C SER A 158 3.60 -11.85 -24.96
N SER A 159 3.39 -11.74 -23.63
CA SER A 159 4.19 -12.43 -22.61
C SER A 159 3.67 -13.83 -22.29
N VAL A 160 2.41 -14.11 -22.62
CA VAL A 160 1.85 -15.47 -22.57
C VAL A 160 2.18 -16.13 -23.90
N GLY A 161 3.33 -16.80 -23.98
CA GLY A 161 3.59 -17.75 -25.05
C GLY A 161 2.53 -18.84 -24.95
N VAL A 162 1.60 -18.90 -25.91
CA VAL A 162 0.86 -20.13 -26.16
C VAL A 162 1.95 -21.14 -26.49
N LEU A 163 2.15 -22.15 -25.65
CA LEU A 163 2.91 -23.34 -26.03
C LEU A 163 2.16 -23.91 -27.25
N GLY A 164 2.59 -23.51 -28.43
CA GLY A 164 2.06 -24.00 -29.68
C GLY A 164 2.55 -25.42 -29.83
N ASP A 165 1.64 -26.37 -29.66
CA ASP A 165 1.76 -27.68 -30.28
C ASP A 165 1.83 -27.48 -31.80
N PHE A 166 3.02 -27.72 -32.38
CA PHE A 166 3.23 -28.03 -33.79
C PHE A 166 4.36 -29.06 -33.90
#